data_AF-A0A965GRT4-F1
#
_entry.id   AF-A0A965GRT4-F1
#
_cell.length_a   1.000
_cell.length_b   1.000
_cell.length_c   1.000
_cell.angle_alpha   90.00
_cell.angle_beta   90.00
_cell.angle_gamma   90.00
#
_symmetry.space_group_name_H-M   'P 1'
#
loop_
_entity.id
_entity.type
_entity.pdbx_description
1 polymer ?
#
loop_
_entity_poly.entity_id
_entity_poly.type
_entity_poly.pdbx_seq_one_letter_code
_entity_poly.pdbx_strand_id
1 'polypeptide(L)'
;MLEHLEDREWSFGFDSGRRRAGLCSYNDKRITVSKYLALVHSIDDVMQTVKHEIAHALVGPKEGHGKKWLATAKRIGYRNETYTGNEIAKAYAPYRGLCPNGHEHFRYQRPKRLYSCHHCASGFRKEYLIDWMARAS
;
A
#
# COMPACT_ATOMS: atom_id res chain seq x y z
N MET A 1 20.41 8.53 -18.30
CA MET A 1 19.92 8.42 -16.89
C MET A 1 19.00 7.23 -16.60
N LEU A 2 18.22 6.72 -17.57
CA LEU A 2 17.75 5.33 -17.50
C LEU A 2 18.93 4.33 -17.52
N GLU A 3 20.05 4.75 -18.12
CA GLU A 3 21.36 4.06 -18.14
C GLU A 3 21.87 3.61 -16.75
N HIS A 4 21.47 4.24 -15.63
CA HIS A 4 21.91 3.81 -14.29
C HIS A 4 21.14 2.60 -13.72
N LEU A 5 20.02 2.22 -14.34
CA LEU A 5 19.35 0.94 -14.08
C LEU A 5 19.89 -0.17 -14.98
N GLU A 6 20.49 0.15 -16.12
CA GLU A 6 21.08 -0.85 -17.03
C GLU A 6 22.40 -1.42 -16.48
N ASP A 7 23.18 -0.61 -15.75
CA ASP A 7 24.44 -1.04 -15.10
C ASP A 7 24.26 -1.91 -13.84
N ARG A 8 23.00 -2.16 -13.41
CA ARG A 8 22.68 -2.95 -12.23
C ARG A 8 21.52 -3.85 -12.60
N GLU A 9 21.70 -5.16 -12.64
CA GLU A 9 20.63 -6.14 -12.89
C GLU A 9 19.50 -6.03 -11.84
N TRP A 10 18.64 -5.02 -11.97
CA TRP A 10 17.45 -4.86 -11.16
C TRP A 10 16.36 -5.75 -11.76
N SER A 11 15.80 -6.61 -10.93
CA SER A 11 14.67 -7.44 -11.32
C SER A 11 13.34 -6.79 -10.92
N PHE A 12 12.29 -7.11 -11.68
CA PHE A 12 10.93 -6.66 -11.42
C PHE A 12 10.03 -7.85 -11.10
N GLY A 13 8.97 -7.63 -10.33
CA GLY A 13 7.92 -8.64 -10.18
C GLY A 13 6.81 -8.23 -9.23
N PHE A 14 6.00 -9.22 -8.87
CA PHE A 14 4.93 -9.04 -7.89
C PHE A 14 5.29 -9.66 -6.54
N ASP A 15 4.75 -9.07 -5.47
CA ASP A 15 4.77 -9.65 -4.13
C ASP A 15 3.34 -9.80 -3.55
N SER A 16 3.24 -10.34 -2.34
CA SER A 16 1.98 -10.53 -1.62
C SER A 16 1.73 -9.49 -0.51
N GLY A 17 2.30 -8.30 -0.63
CA GLY A 17 2.16 -7.20 0.33
C GLY A 17 0.72 -6.68 0.38
N ARG A 18 0.04 -6.81 1.53
CA ARG A 18 -1.36 -6.37 1.68
C ARG A 18 -1.52 -4.96 2.28
N ARG A 19 -0.41 -4.39 2.75
CA ARG A 19 -0.35 -3.11 3.49
C ARG A 19 0.63 -2.11 2.89
N ARG A 20 1.32 -2.49 1.81
CA ARG A 20 2.25 -1.65 1.06
C ARG A 20 1.95 -1.84 -0.42
N ALA A 21 2.13 -0.78 -1.20
CA ALA A 21 1.89 -0.81 -2.63
C ALA A 21 3.07 -1.40 -3.41
N GLY A 22 4.30 -1.02 -3.04
CA GLY A 22 5.53 -1.51 -3.66
C GLY A 22 6.65 -1.70 -2.64
N LEU A 23 7.78 -2.19 -3.14
CA LEU A 23 9.02 -2.37 -2.39
C LEU A 23 10.23 -2.27 -3.32
N CYS A 24 11.21 -1.45 -2.93
CA CYS A 24 12.56 -1.46 -3.47
C CYS A 24 13.52 -2.19 -2.51
N SER A 25 13.94 -3.42 -2.85
CA SER A 25 14.97 -4.17 -2.14
C SER A 25 16.35 -3.88 -2.72
N TYR A 26 17.19 -3.17 -1.97
CA TYR A 26 18.58 -2.90 -2.37
C TYR A 26 19.48 -4.14 -2.27
N ASN A 27 19.19 -5.05 -1.33
CA ASN A 27 19.95 -6.27 -1.14
C ASN A 27 19.75 -7.22 -2.32
N ASP A 28 18.48 -7.46 -2.68
CA ASP A 28 18.11 -8.38 -3.78
C ASP A 28 18.13 -7.69 -5.15
N LYS A 29 18.42 -6.38 -5.19
CA LYS A 29 18.25 -5.52 -6.37
C LYS A 29 16.92 -5.81 -7.07
N ARG A 30 15.83 -5.72 -6.32
CA ARG A 30 14.50 -6.10 -6.80
C ARG A 30 13.47 -5.04 -6.49
N ILE A 31 12.68 -4.70 -7.50
CA ILE A 31 11.51 -3.84 -7.37
C ILE A 31 10.26 -4.71 -7.48
N THR A 32 9.39 -4.68 -6.47
CA THR A 32 8.11 -5.38 -6.52
C THR A 32 6.94 -4.45 -6.34
N VAL A 33 5.82 -4.80 -6.99
CA VAL A 33 4.50 -4.24 -6.72
C VAL A 33 3.63 -5.30 -6.07
N SER A 34 2.76 -4.90 -5.15
CA SER A 34 1.76 -5.81 -4.59
C SER A 34 0.82 -6.32 -5.68
N LYS A 35 0.65 -7.64 -5.76
CA LYS A 35 -0.36 -8.23 -6.65
C LYS A 35 -1.77 -7.75 -6.31
N TYR A 36 -2.05 -7.46 -5.04
CA TYR A 36 -3.38 -7.01 -4.61
C TYR A 36 -3.66 -5.57 -5.04
N LEU A 37 -2.62 -4.73 -5.09
CA LEU A 37 -2.71 -3.40 -5.69
C LEU A 37 -3.00 -3.53 -7.20
N ALA A 38 -2.22 -4.35 -7.90
CA ALA A 38 -2.32 -4.50 -9.34
C ALA A 38 -3.67 -5.06 -9.82
N LEU A 39 -4.37 -5.83 -8.98
CA LEU A 39 -5.69 -6.36 -9.28
C LEU A 39 -6.85 -5.37 -9.05
N VAL A 40 -6.63 -4.31 -8.27
CA VAL A 40 -7.68 -3.37 -7.84
C VAL A 40 -7.56 -2.03 -8.53
N HIS A 41 -6.35 -1.63 -8.91
CA HIS A 41 -6.07 -0.32 -9.48
C HIS A 41 -5.79 -0.40 -10.98
N SER A 42 -5.91 0.75 -11.64
CA SER A 42 -5.58 0.88 -13.06
C SER A 42 -4.10 0.63 -13.30
N ILE A 43 -3.74 0.29 -14.54
CA ILE A 43 -2.32 0.16 -14.94
C ILE A 43 -1.58 1.47 -14.68
N ASP A 44 -2.20 2.63 -14.90
CA ASP A 44 -1.57 3.93 -14.68
C ASP A 44 -1.21 4.15 -13.19
N ASP A 45 -2.11 3.82 -12.27
CA ASP A 45 -1.86 3.89 -10.82
C ASP A 45 -0.76 2.93 -10.38
N VAL A 46 -0.78 1.70 -10.92
CA VAL A 46 0.27 0.70 -10.69
C VAL A 46 1.62 1.23 -11.16
N MET A 47 1.66 1.89 -12.31
CA MET A 47 2.89 2.50 -12.83
C MET A 47 3.39 3.66 -11.97
N GLN A 48 2.53 4.40 -11.27
CA GLN A 48 2.98 5.39 -10.28
C GLN A 48 3.73 4.74 -9.11
N THR A 49 3.31 3.55 -8.70
CA THR A 49 4.01 2.75 -7.67
C THR A 49 5.36 2.26 -8.18
N VAL A 50 5.42 1.75 -9.40
CA VAL A 50 6.69 1.34 -10.03
C VAL A 50 7.66 2.52 -10.10
N LYS A 51 7.20 3.70 -10.54
CA LYS A 51 8.02 4.92 -10.58
C LYS A 51 8.51 5.33 -9.20
N HIS A 52 7.67 5.21 -8.16
CA HIS A 52 8.07 5.48 -6.78
C HIS A 52 9.28 4.60 -6.36
N GLU A 53 9.20 3.30 -6.61
CA GLU A 53 10.26 2.35 -6.24
C GLU A 53 11.51 2.49 -7.14
N ILE A 54 11.34 2.78 -8.43
CA ILE A 54 12.44 3.12 -9.34
C ILE A 54 13.19 4.36 -8.84
N ALA A 55 12.48 5.38 -8.38
CA ALA A 55 13.11 6.59 -7.84
C ALA A 55 13.99 6.27 -6.62
N HIS A 56 13.55 5.38 -5.73
CA HIS A 56 14.38 4.87 -4.63
C HIS A 56 15.65 4.19 -5.15
N ALA A 57 15.50 3.25 -6.08
CA ALA A 57 16.64 2.54 -6.68
C ALA A 57 17.68 3.48 -7.30
N LEU A 58 17.24 4.58 -7.93
CA LEU A 58 18.10 5.58 -8.56
C LEU A 58 18.85 6.47 -7.57
N VAL A 59 18.23 6.87 -6.45
CA VAL A 59 18.85 7.81 -5.51
C VAL A 59 19.61 7.14 -4.36
N GLY A 60 19.28 5.89 -4.05
CA GLY A 60 19.92 5.07 -3.02
C GLY A 60 19.24 5.14 -1.64
N PRO A 61 19.57 4.18 -0.75
CA PRO A 61 18.82 3.94 0.49
C PRO A 61 18.92 5.06 1.53
N LYS A 62 19.94 5.93 1.44
CA LYS A 62 20.16 7.02 2.41
C LYS A 62 19.24 8.22 2.22
N GLU A 63 18.60 8.35 1.04
CA GLU A 63 17.82 9.55 0.69
C GLU A 63 16.37 9.49 1.20
N GLY A 64 15.82 8.29 1.42
CA GLY A 64 14.40 8.12 1.75
C GLY A 64 13.49 8.88 0.78
N HIS A 65 12.45 9.54 1.29
CA HIS A 65 11.56 10.43 0.51
C HIS A 65 12.03 11.90 0.49
N GLY A 66 13.35 12.15 0.54
CA GLY A 66 13.94 13.49 0.55
C GLY A 66 13.80 14.28 -0.76
N LYS A 67 14.36 15.50 -0.79
CA LYS A 67 14.28 16.40 -1.97
C LYS A 67 14.84 15.77 -3.24
N LYS A 68 15.96 15.04 -3.13
CA LYS A 68 16.61 14.36 -4.26
C LYS A 68 15.73 13.22 -4.81
N TRP A 69 15.10 12.44 -3.92
CA TRP A 69 14.12 11.43 -4.30
C TRP A 69 12.95 12.05 -5.05
N LEU A 70 12.33 13.09 -4.49
CA LEU A 70 11.16 13.73 -5.11
C LEU A 70 11.50 14.33 -6.49
N ALA A 71 12.64 15.00 -6.61
CA ALA A 71 13.11 15.54 -7.88
C ALA A 71 13.35 14.44 -8.92
N THR A 72 13.91 13.30 -8.51
CA THR A 72 14.15 12.15 -9.38
C THR A 72 12.84 11.48 -9.78
N ALA A 73 11.94 11.24 -8.83
CA ALA A 73 10.62 10.66 -9.05
C ALA A 73 9.82 11.50 -10.05
N LYS A 74 9.72 12.82 -9.84
CA LYS A 74 9.00 13.72 -10.76
C LYS A 74 9.56 13.69 -12.17
N ARG A 75 10.89 13.61 -12.31
CA ARG A 75 11.56 13.58 -13.60
C ARG A 75 11.30 12.30 -14.40
N ILE A 76 11.00 11.19 -13.73
CA ILE A 76 10.54 9.95 -14.38
C ILE A 76 8.99 9.86 -14.46
N GLY A 77 8.30 10.98 -14.25
CA GLY A 77 6.85 11.09 -14.42
C GLY A 77 6.03 10.56 -13.24
N TYR A 78 6.59 10.51 -12.02
CA TYR A 78 5.82 10.28 -10.79
C TYR A 78 5.00 11.53 -10.45
N ARG A 79 3.70 11.35 -10.25
CA ARG A 79 2.75 12.45 -10.03
C ARG A 79 2.52 12.81 -8.56
N ASN A 80 3.01 11.98 -7.63
CA ASN A 80 2.78 12.15 -6.19
C ASN A 80 1.29 12.23 -5.80
N GLU A 81 0.47 11.46 -6.51
CA GLU A 81 -0.94 11.27 -6.18
C GLU A 81 -1.05 10.32 -4.98
N THR A 82 -2.03 10.57 -4.12
CA THR A 82 -2.34 9.68 -3.00
C THR A 82 -3.50 8.79 -3.39
N TYR A 83 -3.38 7.50 -3.12
CA TYR A 83 -4.51 6.58 -3.16
C TYR A 83 -4.50 5.76 -1.87
N THR A 84 -5.69 5.36 -1.43
CA THR A 84 -5.84 4.70 -0.12
C THR A 84 -5.66 3.20 -0.26
N GLY A 85 -5.34 2.53 0.85
CA GLY A 85 -5.37 1.05 0.90
C GLY A 85 -6.78 0.49 1.13
N ASN A 86 -7.81 1.33 1.17
CA ASN A 86 -9.16 0.92 1.56
C ASN A 86 -9.80 0.04 0.50
N GLU A 87 -9.56 0.30 -0.78
CA GLU A 87 -10.07 -0.47 -1.91
C GLU A 87 -9.55 -1.91 -1.85
N ILE A 88 -8.24 -2.08 -1.61
CA ILE A 88 -7.61 -3.38 -1.42
C ILE A 88 -8.18 -4.10 -0.20
N ALA A 89 -8.30 -3.42 0.94
CA ALA A 89 -8.84 -4.01 2.15
C ALA A 89 -10.32 -4.40 1.97
N LYS A 90 -11.10 -3.58 1.27
CA LYS A 90 -12.49 -3.87 0.93
C LYS A 90 -12.61 -5.10 0.04
N ALA A 91 -11.70 -5.29 -0.92
CA ALA A 91 -11.69 -6.44 -1.82
C ALA A 91 -11.18 -7.72 -1.15
N TYR A 92 -10.09 -7.67 -0.38
CA TYR A 92 -9.34 -8.86 0.03
C TYR A 92 -9.25 -9.11 1.53
N ALA A 93 -9.70 -8.19 2.40
CA ALA A 93 -9.64 -8.47 3.83
C ALA A 93 -10.66 -9.57 4.19
N PRO A 94 -10.21 -10.67 4.83
CA PRO A 94 -11.07 -11.79 5.23
C PRO A 94 -12.07 -11.42 6.32
N TYR A 95 -11.86 -10.33 7.06
CA TYR A 95 -12.80 -9.88 8.08
C TYR A 95 -13.34 -8.50 7.73
N ARG A 96 -14.66 -8.39 7.71
CA ARG A 96 -15.40 -7.13 7.59
C ARG A 96 -16.11 -6.85 8.90
N GLY A 97 -15.97 -5.63 9.38
CA GLY A 97 -16.67 -5.11 10.53
C GLY A 97 -17.66 -4.02 10.13
N LEU A 98 -18.78 -3.91 10.84
CA LEU A 98 -19.72 -2.81 10.71
C LEU A 98 -20.01 -2.23 12.10
N CYS A 99 -19.95 -0.91 12.24
CA CYS A 99 -20.41 -0.26 13.48
C CYS A 99 -21.90 0.12 13.37
N PRO A 100 -22.57 0.49 14.49
CA PRO A 100 -23.99 0.85 14.48
C PRO A 100 -24.34 2.04 13.57
N ASN A 101 -23.37 2.91 13.28
CA ASN A 101 -23.54 4.05 12.36
C ASN A 101 -23.21 3.71 10.90
N GLY A 102 -22.94 2.45 10.58
CA GLY A 102 -22.73 1.99 9.20
C GLY A 102 -21.30 2.12 8.66
N HIS A 103 -20.32 2.55 9.46
CA HIS A 103 -18.92 2.58 9.00
C HIS A 103 -18.36 1.16 8.82
N GLU A 104 -17.79 0.89 7.65
CA GLU A 104 -17.12 -0.37 7.35
C GLU A 104 -15.68 -0.38 7.88
N HIS A 105 -15.27 -1.53 8.40
CA HIS A 105 -13.92 -1.79 8.85
C HIS A 105 -13.39 -3.09 8.25
N PHE A 106 -12.09 -3.15 7.98
CA PHE A 106 -11.47 -4.31 7.35
C PHE A 106 -10.24 -4.78 8.14
N ARG A 107 -10.09 -6.09 8.32
CA ARG A 107 -8.92 -6.69 8.97
C ARG A 107 -8.45 -7.95 8.26
N TYR A 108 -7.12 -8.10 8.23
CA TYR A 108 -6.46 -9.30 7.72
C TYR A 108 -6.26 -10.39 8.76
N GLN A 109 -6.51 -10.08 10.03
CA GLN A 109 -6.41 -11.02 11.14
C GLN A 109 -7.71 -11.03 11.92
N ARG A 110 -8.06 -12.21 12.44
CA ARG A 110 -9.22 -12.39 13.31
C ARG A 110 -9.18 -11.38 14.46
N PRO A 111 -10.26 -10.61 14.69
CA PRO A 111 -10.38 -9.75 15.86
C PRO A 111 -10.25 -10.59 17.14
N LYS A 112 -9.28 -10.25 18.01
CA LYS A 112 -9.03 -10.94 19.29
C LYS A 112 -9.58 -10.22 20.52
N ARG A 113 -10.12 -9.01 20.32
CA ARG A 113 -10.65 -8.14 21.37
C ARG A 113 -11.83 -7.36 20.82
N LEU A 114 -12.58 -6.72 21.72
CA LEU A 114 -13.59 -5.74 21.32
C LEU A 114 -12.92 -4.51 20.71
N TYR A 115 -13.48 -4.03 19.61
CA TYR A 115 -13.08 -2.81 18.93
C TYR A 115 -14.30 -1.91 18.82
N SER A 116 -14.10 -0.60 18.94
CA SER A 116 -15.12 0.40 18.63
C SER A 116 -14.67 1.28 17.46
N CYS A 117 -15.64 1.86 16.76
CA CYS A 117 -15.41 2.67 15.58
C CYS A 117 -14.68 3.98 15.91
N HIS A 118 -13.47 4.17 15.36
CA HIS A 118 -12.71 5.40 15.53
C HIS A 118 -13.34 6.60 14.78
N HIS A 119 -14.12 6.36 13.73
CA HIS A 119 -14.84 7.41 13.01
C HIS A 119 -16.00 7.97 13.85
N CYS A 120 -16.58 7.16 14.75
CA CYS A 120 -17.64 7.61 15.64
C CYS A 120 -17.09 8.34 16.88
N ALA A 121 -15.93 7.94 17.40
CA ALA A 121 -15.28 8.60 18.53
C ALA A 121 -13.77 8.32 18.56
N SER A 122 -12.98 9.28 19.05
CA SER A 122 -11.52 9.15 19.17
C SER A 122 -11.03 8.13 20.21
N GLY A 123 -11.94 7.53 21.00
CA GLY A 123 -11.62 6.56 22.05
C GLY A 123 -12.54 5.34 22.05
N PHE A 124 -12.22 4.36 22.91
CA PHE A 124 -13.08 3.18 23.05
C PHE A 124 -14.44 3.56 23.64
N ARG A 125 -15.50 3.16 22.95
CA ARG A 125 -16.89 3.47 23.28
C ARG A 125 -17.74 2.23 23.01
N LYS A 126 -18.42 1.72 24.04
CA LYS A 126 -19.23 0.49 23.92
C LYS A 126 -20.42 0.68 22.98
N GLU A 127 -20.88 1.92 22.84
CA GLU A 127 -21.99 2.31 21.97
C GLU A 127 -21.64 2.12 20.48
N TYR A 128 -20.34 2.06 20.15
CA TYR A 128 -19.84 1.98 18.77
C TYR A 128 -19.06 0.70 18.51
N LEU A 129 -19.38 -0.39 19.22
CA LEU A 129 -18.75 -1.69 19.01
C LEU A 129 -18.90 -2.13 17.55
N ILE A 130 -17.80 -2.60 16.98
CA ILE A 130 -17.76 -3.11 15.62
C ILE A 130 -18.20 -4.58 15.67
N ASP A 131 -19.27 -4.90 14.96
CA ASP A 131 -19.69 -6.27 14.73
C ASP A 131 -18.89 -6.87 13.58
N TRP A 132 -18.22 -7.99 13.81
CA TRP A 132 -17.23 -8.57 12.89
C TRP A 132 -17.72 -9.89 12.30
N MET A 133 -17.63 -9.99 10.98
CA MET A 133 -17.93 -11.20 10.23
C MET A 133 -16.72 -11.64 9.42
N ALA A 134 -16.46 -12.95 9.41
CA ALA A 134 -15.57 -13.55 8.42
C ALA A 134 -16.29 -13.56 7.06
N ARG A 135 -15.58 -13.18 6.01
CA ARG A 135 -16.04 -13.33 4.63
C ARG A 135 -15.65 -14.73 4.17
N ALA A 136 -16.59 -15.45 3.54
CA ALA A 136 -16.25 -16.68 2.84
C ALA A 136 -15.22 -16.35 1.75
N SER A 137 -14.17 -17.15 1.69
CA SER A 137 -13.10 -17.09 0.68
C SER A 137 -13.53 -17.74 -0.62
#